data_AF-A0AAW5K7Z9-F1
#
_entry.id   AF-A0AAW5K7Z9-F1
#
_cell.length_a   1.000
_cell.length_b   1.000
_cell.length_c   1.000
_cell.angle_alpha   90.00
_cell.angle_beta   90.00
_cell.angle_gamma   90.00
#
_symmetry.space_group_name_H-M   'P 1'
#
loop_
_entity.id
_entity.type
_entity.pdbx_description
1 polymer ?
#
loop_
_entity_poly.entity_id
_entity_poly.type
_entity_poly.pdbx_seq_one_letter_code
_entity_poly.pdbx_strand_id
1 'polypeptide(L)' 'LQKTYTADFLTKRQVKNNGEIAQVYVKDSHKGIIDKQTWNAVQEEFDRREKFMQRHGTDRYSYGADCMPFC' A
#
# COMPACT_ATOMS: atom_id res chain seq x y z
N LEU A 1 0.21 -16.55 7.41
CA LEU A 1 -0.40 -16.70 6.08
C LEU A 1 0.21 -17.90 5.37
N GLN A 2 -0.60 -18.77 4.79
CA GLN A 2 -0.12 -19.98 4.12
C GLN A 2 0.55 -19.62 2.77
N LYS A 3 1.89 -19.57 2.76
CA LYS A 3 2.70 -19.24 1.58
C LYS A 3 2.84 -20.40 0.60
N THR A 4 2.72 -21.63 1.10
CA THR A 4 2.84 -22.88 0.35
C THR A 4 1.73 -23.83 0.73
N TYR A 5 1.30 -24.68 -0.20
CA TYR A 5 0.31 -25.72 0.05
C TYR A 5 0.73 -27.04 -0.60
N THR A 6 0.19 -28.13 -0.09
CA THR A 6 0.45 -29.47 -0.64
C THR A 6 -0.47 -29.69 -1.84
N ALA A 7 0.12 -29.73 -3.04
CA ALA A 7 -0.63 -29.91 -4.28
C ALA A 7 -1.08 -31.36 -4.50
N ASP A 8 -0.30 -32.32 -3.99
CA ASP A 8 -0.57 -33.75 -4.11
C ASP A 8 -0.28 -34.46 -2.78
N PHE A 9 -1.25 -35.24 -2.32
CA PHE A 9 -1.23 -35.92 -1.03
C PHE A 9 -0.31 -37.15 -1.01
N LEU A 10 -0.11 -37.83 -2.16
CA LEU A 10 0.79 -38.99 -2.24
C LEU A 10 2.26 -38.55 -2.25
N THR A 11 2.61 -37.57 -3.08
CA THR A 11 4.00 -37.12 -3.24
C THR A 11 4.44 -36.08 -2.21
N LYS A 12 3.50 -35.54 -1.40
CA LYS A 12 3.72 -34.48 -0.41
C LYS A 12 4.40 -33.24 -1.00
N ARG A 13 4.22 -33.00 -2.30
CA ARG A 13 4.85 -31.89 -3.00
C ARG A 13 4.25 -30.56 -2.52
N GLN A 14 5.09 -29.71 -1.93
CA GLN A 14 4.71 -28.35 -1.55
C GLN A 14 4.95 -27.38 -2.71
N VAL A 15 3.93 -26.60 -3.05
CA VAL A 15 3.96 -25.58 -4.10
C VAL A 15 3.63 -24.22 -3.49
N LYS A 16 4.22 -23.14 -4.02
CA LYS A 16 3.85 -21.78 -3.62
C LYS A 16 2.40 -21.50 -3.99
N ASN A 17 1.64 -20.95 -3.06
CA ASN A 17 0.27 -20.54 -3.32
C ASN A 17 0.29 -19.23 -4.12
N ASN A 18 0.09 -19.31 -5.44
CA ASN A 18 -0.02 -18.15 -6.33
C ASN A 18 -1.47 -17.62 -6.43
N GLY A 19 -2.37 -18.08 -5.55
CA GLY A 19 -3.81 -17.76 -5.58
C GLY A 19 -4.71 -18.98 -5.78
N GLU A 20 -4.13 -20.19 -5.90
CA GLU A 20 -4.87 -21.45 -6.04
C GLU A 20 -5.65 -21.81 -4.76
N ILE A 21 -5.19 -21.35 -3.60
CA ILE A 21 -5.92 -21.44 -2.32
C ILE A 21 -6.20 -20.03 -1.80
N ALA A 22 -7.40 -19.83 -1.25
CA ALA A 22 -7.82 -18.55 -0.67
C ALA A 22 -6.80 -18.01 0.34
N GLN A 23 -6.21 -16.85 0.02
CA GLN A 23 -5.32 -16.13 0.92
C GLN A 23 -6.15 -15.12 1.71
N VAL A 24 -6.42 -15.44 2.98
CA VAL A 24 -7.11 -14.49 3.86
C VAL A 24 -6.12 -13.41 4.29
N TYR A 25 -6.40 -12.15 3.95
CA TYR A 25 -5.60 -11.01 4.39
C TYR A 25 -5.72 -10.85 5.92
N VAL A 26 -4.69 -11.27 6.65
CA VAL A 26 -4.65 -11.15 8.12
C VAL A 26 -4.12 -9.77 8.49
N LYS A 27 -5.01 -8.91 8.97
CA LYS A 27 -4.66 -7.61 9.56
C LYS A 27 -3.96 -7.82 10.91
N ASP A 28 -2.98 -6.97 11.23
CA ASP A 28 -2.29 -6.91 12.54
C ASP A 28 -1.47 -8.17 12.95
N SER A 29 -0.85 -8.88 11.99
CA SER A 29 0.06 -10.00 12.31
C SER A 29 1.34 -9.59 13.06
N HIS A 30 1.75 -8.32 12.95
CA HIS A 30 2.87 -7.73 13.69
C HIS A 30 2.54 -6.27 13.98
N LYS A 31 3.20 -5.71 15.01
CA LYS A 31 3.11 -4.28 15.30
C LYS A 31 3.59 -3.51 14.06
N GLY A 32 2.77 -2.58 13.57
CA GLY A 32 3.15 -1.72 12.46
C GLY A 32 4.43 -0.95 12.77
N ILE A 33 5.29 -0.76 11.75
CA ILE A 33 6.50 0.06 11.86
C ILE A 33 6.13 1.51 12.21
N ILE A 34 5.02 1.97 11.63
CA ILE A 34 4.43 3.30 11.82
C ILE A 34 3.01 3.11 12.33
N ASP A 35 2.54 4.03 13.16
CA ASP A 35 1.17 4.04 13.63
C ASP A 35 0.18 4.31 12.47
N LYS A 36 -1.05 3.78 12.61
CA LYS A 36 -2.08 3.88 11.57
C LYS A 36 -2.48 5.34 11.31
N GLN A 37 -2.39 6.21 12.31
CA GLN A 37 -2.77 7.62 12.17
C GLN A 37 -1.79 8.37 11.29
N THR A 38 -0.48 8.24 11.53
CA THR A 38 0.58 8.80 10.70
C THR A 38 0.51 8.26 9.28
N TRP A 39 0.26 6.96 9.11
CA TRP A 39 0.08 6.38 7.77
C TRP A 39 -1.10 7.03 7.03
N ASN A 40 -2.26 7.14 7.67
CA ASN A 40 -3.44 7.73 7.06
C ASN A 40 -3.23 9.22 6.72
N ALA A 41 -2.61 9.98 7.61
CA ALA A 41 -2.29 11.39 7.37
C ALA A 41 -1.39 11.58 6.14
N VAL A 42 -0.43 10.68 5.93
CA VAL A 42 0.44 10.71 4.73
C VAL A 42 -0.36 10.36 3.46
N GLN A 43 -1.28 9.40 3.51
CA GLN A 43 -2.15 9.09 2.37
C GLN A 43 -3.03 10.28 1.99
N GLU A 44 -3.66 10.93 2.97
CA GLU A 44 -4.46 12.14 2.74
C GLU A 44 -3.62 13.28 2.11
N GLU A 45 -2.36 13.41 2.52
CA GLU A 45 -1.43 14.38 1.93
C GLU A 45 -1.09 14.07 0.47
N PHE A 46 -0.93 12.80 0.11
CA PHE A 46 -0.76 12.40 -1.30
C PHE A 46 -1.98 12.78 -2.14
N ASP A 47 -3.18 12.46 -1.68
CA ASP A 47 -4.44 12.81 -2.36
C ASP A 47 -4.59 14.32 -2.53
N ARG A 48 -4.24 15.08 -1.49
CA ARG A 48 -4.29 16.54 -1.52
C ARG A 48 -3.31 17.12 -2.54
N ARG A 49 -2.07 16.61 -2.61
CA ARG A 49 -1.07 17.03 -3.61
C ARG A 49 -1.54 16.73 -5.02
N GLU A 50 -2.12 15.56 -5.25
CA GLU A 50 -2.64 15.19 -6.56
C GLU A 50 -3.75 16.15 -7.01
N LYS A 51 -4.72 16.42 -6.14
CA LYS A 51 -5.80 17.39 -6.42
C LYS A 51 -5.27 18.79 -6.68
N PHE A 52 -4.23 19.21 -5.95
CA PHE A 52 -3.61 20.51 -6.16
C PHE A 52 -2.93 20.58 -7.54
N MET A 53 -2.12 19.58 -7.89
CA MET A 53 -1.47 19.50 -9.20
C MET A 53 -2.48 19.52 -10.35
N GLN A 54 -3.57 18.75 -10.23
CA GLN A 54 -4.67 18.76 -11.21
C GLN A 54 -5.33 20.14 -11.36
N ARG A 55 -5.58 20.84 -10.25
CA ARG A 55 -6.21 22.17 -10.27
C ARG A 55 -5.30 23.23 -10.88
N HIS A 56 -4.01 23.19 -10.59
CA HIS A 56 -3.05 24.21 -11.00
C HIS A 56 -2.32 23.85 -12.31
N GLY A 57 -2.60 22.68 -12.91
CA GLY A 57 -1.99 22.23 -14.16
C GLY A 57 -0.48 22.03 -14.04
N THR A 58 0.01 21.65 -12.86
CA THR A 58 1.44 21.49 -12.59
C THR A 58 1.80 20.01 -12.48
N ASP A 59 2.83 19.59 -13.21
CA ASP A 59 3.26 18.17 -13.23
C ASP A 59 4.08 17.78 -12.00
N ARG A 60 4.63 18.77 -11.28
CA ARG A 60 5.50 18.54 -10.12
C ARG A 60 5.17 19.48 -8.98
N TYR A 61 5.08 18.88 -7.80
CA TYR A 61 5.12 19.57 -6.53
C TYR A 61 6.56 20.05 -6.24
N SER A 62 6.95 21.25 -6.69
CA SER A 62 8.29 21.80 -6.40
C SER A 62 8.27 22.71 -5.17
N TYR A 63 9.32 22.61 -4.35
CA TYR A 63 9.54 23.50 -3.22
C TYR A 63 10.09 24.83 -3.76
N GLY A 64 9.26 25.87 -3.78
CA GLY A 64 9.62 27.19 -4.33
C GLY A 64 8.84 27.64 -5.56
N ALA A 65 7.78 26.92 -5.97
CA ALA A 65 6.80 27.47 -6.92
C ALA A 65 5.96 28.56 -6.24
N ASP A 66 5.55 29.59 -7.00
CA ASP A 66 4.72 30.71 -6.51
C ASP A 66 3.38 30.28 -5.91
N CYS A 67 2.93 29.05 -6.18
CA CYS A 67 1.75 28.45 -5.57
C CYS A 67 2.14 27.20 -4.77
N MET A 68 2.46 27.38 -3.48
CA MET A 68 2.52 26.27 -2.53
C MET A 68 1.15 26.13 -1.86
N PRO A 69 0.62 24.90 -1.70
CA PRO A 69 -0.75 24.67 -1.26
C PRO A 69 -0.93 24.75 0.27
N PHE A 70 0.09 25.21 0.99
CA PHE A 70 0.09 25.44 2.43
C PHE A 70 0.51 26.87 2.80
N CYS A 71 0.75 27.71 1.80
CA CYS A 71 0.94 29.15 1.99
C CYS A 71 -0.41 29.86 1.89
#